data_AF-A0A2A2VMC1-F1
#
_entry.id   AF-A0A2A2VMC1-F1
#
_cell.length_a   1.000
_cell.length_b   1.000
_cell.length_c   1.000
_cell.angle_alpha   90.00
_cell.angle_beta   90.00
_cell.angle_gamma   90.00
#
_symmetry.space_group_name_H-M   'P 1'
#
loop_
_entity.id
_entity.type
_entity.pdbx_description
1 polymer ?
#
loop_
_entity_poly.entity_id
_entity_poly.type
_entity_poly.pdbx_seq_one_letter_code
_entity_poly.pdbx_strand_id
1 'polypeptide(L)'
;MTAKHSVPVRGLSTTASSPLFQGRFGRMFRMEPATFGKTDTDAQNALAKLAKAMTSSADDPKDGRDDEESGIPALYTYFGQFIDHDLTFDPNSSLQKRNDPDALTDYRTPAFDLDCIYGRGPDDQPYLYDGGNGFLLGNPIHGADDPDAHDLPRNGASVKRALIGDPRNDENSIVSQLQGLFHRFHNAMLKRHPDAEFSDLQRIVRHYYQYIVLYDFLPRIVDHGVLDQLKTGGRYDQSKLKFFHWKNEPFMPVEFSVAAYRLGHSMIRPGYRLNDSILLPIFPNGQNREGLTGFREMNPAWAIDWGRFIDIDTREYDGDDAVKAKRLQFAYRIDTALVNPLANLPPAVASNPSVLAERNLLRGWRLGLPSGQDIAYAMGVQPLNDEDILIGQGVDKPDSPLPSILSVAPVFRKNCPLWTYILAEAMHHTVKVKIPVKSDVEVTTPRLGPVGGRIVAEVFVGLMFGDNSSILNMNKNWFPGSGPNFALKDLVRIALGK
;
A
#
# COMPACT_ATOMS: atom_id res chain seq x y z
N MET A 1 -4.26 21.35 -7.34
CA MET A 1 -2.94 20.70 -7.47
C MET A 1 -3.18 19.21 -7.33
N THR A 2 -2.94 18.40 -8.37
CA THR A 2 -2.94 16.93 -8.21
C THR A 2 -1.68 16.57 -7.45
N ALA A 3 -1.82 15.93 -6.28
CA ALA A 3 -0.68 15.31 -5.63
C ALA A 3 -0.22 14.17 -6.55
N LYS A 4 0.91 14.35 -7.23
CA LYS A 4 1.51 13.29 -8.05
C LYS A 4 2.10 12.23 -7.12
N HIS A 5 1.94 10.94 -7.41
CA HIS A 5 2.78 9.89 -6.81
C HIS A 5 4.23 10.38 -6.76
N SER A 6 4.88 10.25 -5.59
CA SER A 6 6.27 10.66 -5.26
C SER A 6 6.54 12.11 -4.83
N VAL A 7 5.55 13.01 -4.77
CA VAL A 7 5.77 14.31 -4.11
C VAL A 7 5.96 14.08 -2.60
N PRO A 8 7.06 14.56 -1.98
CA PRO A 8 7.27 14.41 -0.54
C PRO A 8 6.12 15.04 0.25
N VAL A 9 5.63 14.29 1.24
CA VAL A 9 4.71 14.80 2.26
C VAL A 9 5.45 15.84 3.11
N ARG A 10 4.76 16.88 3.60
CA ARG A 10 5.35 17.92 4.47
C ARG A 10 5.97 17.30 5.72
N GLY A 11 7.07 17.87 6.20
CA GLY A 11 7.82 17.38 7.36
C GLY A 11 8.72 16.17 7.10
N LEU A 12 8.54 15.45 5.99
CA LEU A 12 9.40 14.31 5.64
C LEU A 12 10.82 14.77 5.25
N SER A 13 10.92 15.89 4.52
CA SER A 13 12.22 16.41 4.06
C SER A 13 13.06 17.04 5.17
N THR A 14 12.45 17.44 6.28
CA THR A 14 13.16 18.06 7.41
C THR A 14 13.58 17.04 8.48
N THR A 15 13.12 15.79 8.37
CA THR A 15 13.48 14.71 9.30
C THR A 15 14.97 14.34 9.25
N ALA A 16 15.65 14.63 8.14
CA ALA A 16 17.09 14.40 8.02
C ALA A 16 17.91 15.23 9.03
N SER A 17 17.40 16.39 9.45
CA SER A 17 18.09 17.34 10.33
C SER A 17 17.36 17.64 11.65
N SER A 18 16.18 17.06 11.89
CA SER A 18 15.37 17.39 13.08
C SER A 18 15.90 16.71 14.36
N PRO A 19 16.26 17.47 15.41
CA PRO A 19 16.65 16.93 16.70
C PRO A 19 15.45 16.51 17.57
N LEU A 20 14.22 16.78 17.13
CA LEU A 20 13.02 16.60 17.93
C LEU A 20 12.54 15.14 17.97
N PHE A 21 11.85 14.78 19.07
CA PHE A 21 11.12 13.51 19.24
C PHE A 21 9.61 13.69 19.02
N GLN A 22 9.25 14.75 18.31
CA GLN A 22 7.88 15.19 18.02
C GLN A 22 7.83 15.77 16.61
N GLY A 23 6.67 15.67 15.97
CA GLY A 23 6.45 16.11 14.60
C GLY A 23 5.94 14.98 13.70
N ARG A 24 5.64 15.34 12.45
CA ARG A 24 4.92 14.45 11.54
C ARG A 24 5.63 13.17 11.17
N PHE A 25 6.92 13.32 10.93
CA PHE A 25 7.83 12.24 10.59
C PHE A 25 8.93 12.16 11.64
N GLY A 26 9.43 10.94 11.85
CA GLY A 26 10.54 10.67 12.76
C GLY A 26 11.35 9.47 12.30
N ARG A 27 12.22 8.95 13.18
CA ARG A 27 13.08 7.79 12.89
C ARG A 27 12.89 6.73 13.95
N MET A 28 12.79 5.48 13.52
CA MET A 28 12.92 4.33 14.41
C MET A 28 14.39 4.06 14.75
N PHE A 29 15.30 4.28 13.79
CA PHE A 29 16.72 3.98 13.93
C PHE A 29 17.55 5.24 13.72
N ARG A 30 18.07 5.80 14.81
CA ARG A 30 18.98 6.96 14.79
C ARG A 30 20.43 6.47 14.65
N MET A 31 20.76 6.00 13.45
CA MET A 31 22.05 5.43 13.10
C MET A 31 22.71 6.23 11.97
N GLU A 32 23.98 5.93 11.69
CA GLU A 32 24.69 6.51 10.56
C GLU A 32 23.99 6.16 9.22
N PRO A 33 23.80 7.14 8.32
CA PRO A 33 23.26 6.90 6.99
C PRO A 33 24.13 5.97 6.14
N ALA A 34 23.51 5.18 5.27
CA ALA A 34 24.23 4.46 4.23
C ALA A 34 24.83 5.44 3.20
N THR A 35 26.10 5.24 2.85
CA THR A 35 26.79 6.00 1.80
C THR A 35 27.16 5.10 0.63
N PHE A 36 26.88 5.50 -0.61
CA PHE A 36 27.08 4.66 -1.80
C PHE A 36 28.19 5.18 -2.72
N GLY A 37 29.37 5.43 -2.18
CA GLY A 37 30.54 5.90 -2.93
C GLY A 37 31.25 7.03 -2.20
N LYS A 38 32.16 7.74 -2.90
CA LYS A 38 32.89 8.86 -2.31
C LYS A 38 32.19 10.20 -2.52
N THR A 39 31.34 10.29 -3.54
CA THR A 39 30.64 11.51 -3.93
C THR A 39 29.14 11.25 -4.14
N ASP A 40 28.34 12.31 -4.10
CA ASP A 40 26.91 12.24 -4.43
C ASP A 40 26.66 11.70 -5.85
N THR A 41 27.55 12.01 -6.79
CA THR A 41 27.51 11.49 -8.16
C THR A 41 27.73 9.98 -8.18
N ASP A 42 28.67 9.46 -7.39
CA ASP A 42 28.89 8.01 -7.27
C ASP A 42 27.64 7.32 -6.73
N ALA A 43 27.02 7.89 -5.69
CA ALA A 43 25.82 7.36 -5.08
C ALA A 43 24.64 7.35 -6.05
N GLN A 44 24.40 8.46 -6.76
CA GLN A 44 23.36 8.54 -7.78
C GLN A 44 23.56 7.49 -8.88
N ASN A 45 24.79 7.34 -9.38
CA ASN A 45 25.12 6.36 -10.41
C ASN A 45 24.94 4.91 -9.93
N ALA A 46 25.35 4.59 -8.70
CA ALA A 46 25.18 3.26 -8.13
C ALA A 46 23.69 2.92 -7.92
N LEU A 47 22.91 3.85 -7.39
CA LEU A 47 21.48 3.68 -7.17
C LEU A 47 20.68 3.62 -8.48
N ALA A 48 21.08 4.37 -9.51
CA ALA A 48 20.49 4.26 -10.84
C ALA A 48 20.76 2.90 -11.49
N LYS A 49 21.98 2.36 -11.35
CA LYS A 49 22.31 0.99 -11.80
C LYS A 49 21.45 -0.05 -11.08
N LEU A 50 21.27 0.10 -9.77
CA LEU A 50 20.41 -0.78 -8.99
C LEU A 50 18.94 -0.68 -9.41
N ALA A 51 18.40 0.53 -9.58
CA ALA A 51 17.04 0.74 -10.07
C ALA A 51 16.80 0.06 -11.42
N LYS A 52 17.77 0.14 -12.33
CA LYS A 52 17.72 -0.54 -13.62
C LYS A 52 17.72 -2.06 -13.47
N ALA A 53 18.57 -2.60 -12.59
CA ALA A 53 18.64 -4.04 -12.33
C ALA A 53 17.36 -4.59 -11.67
N MET A 54 16.64 -3.77 -10.89
CA MET A 54 15.35 -4.10 -10.28
C MET A 54 14.18 -4.05 -11.27
N THR A 55 14.37 -3.56 -12.50
CA THR A 55 13.29 -3.47 -13.50
C THR A 55 13.16 -4.79 -14.24
N SER A 56 11.98 -5.40 -14.24
CA SER A 56 11.71 -6.61 -15.02
C SER A 56 11.64 -6.33 -16.52
N SER A 57 11.79 -7.38 -17.31
CA SER A 57 11.56 -7.36 -18.75
C SER A 57 10.15 -6.83 -19.07
N ALA A 58 9.99 -6.26 -20.26
CA ALA A 58 8.67 -5.80 -20.71
C ALA A 58 7.69 -6.98 -20.76
N ASP A 59 6.55 -6.80 -20.08
CA ASP A 59 5.45 -7.76 -20.04
C ASP A 59 4.15 -6.98 -20.22
N ASP A 60 3.31 -7.43 -21.16
CA ASP A 60 2.04 -6.80 -21.46
C ASP A 60 0.95 -7.29 -20.50
N PRO A 61 -0.13 -6.51 -20.28
CA PRO A 61 -1.28 -6.97 -19.51
C PRO A 61 -1.82 -8.29 -20.07
N LYS A 62 -1.94 -9.31 -19.21
CA LYS A 62 -2.40 -10.65 -19.60
C LYS A 62 -3.28 -11.30 -18.54
N ASP A 63 -4.18 -12.16 -19.02
CA ASP A 63 -5.16 -12.89 -18.22
C ASP A 63 -4.68 -14.28 -17.79
N GLY A 64 -3.58 -14.80 -18.35
CA GLY A 64 -3.05 -16.12 -17.98
C GLY A 64 -2.43 -16.13 -16.58
N ARG A 65 -2.27 -17.33 -16.01
CA ARG A 65 -1.40 -17.55 -14.84
C ARG A 65 -0.02 -16.95 -15.10
N ASP A 66 0.56 -16.37 -14.06
CA ASP A 66 1.95 -15.92 -14.05
C ASP A 66 2.70 -16.57 -12.87
N ASP A 67 3.97 -16.91 -13.04
CA ASP A 67 4.78 -17.49 -11.96
C ASP A 67 5.20 -16.43 -10.92
N GLU A 68 5.10 -15.14 -11.26
CA GLU A 68 5.21 -14.01 -10.34
C GLU A 68 4.00 -13.86 -9.42
N GLU A 69 2.92 -14.62 -9.59
CA GLU A 69 1.77 -14.53 -8.71
C GLU A 69 2.11 -14.99 -7.28
N SER A 70 1.72 -14.17 -6.31
CA SER A 70 1.99 -14.40 -4.89
C SER A 70 0.94 -15.26 -4.20
N GLY A 71 -0.22 -15.48 -4.82
CA GLY A 71 -1.40 -16.06 -4.17
C GLY A 71 -2.18 -15.09 -3.25
N ILE A 72 -1.71 -13.85 -3.09
CA ILE A 72 -2.46 -12.77 -2.43
C ILE A 72 -3.40 -12.14 -3.46
N PRO A 73 -4.72 -12.04 -3.22
CA PRO A 73 -5.64 -11.38 -4.16
C PRO A 73 -5.20 -9.95 -4.52
N ALA A 74 -5.35 -9.58 -5.79
CA ALA A 74 -4.85 -8.31 -6.33
C ALA A 74 -5.38 -7.06 -5.60
N LEU A 75 -6.55 -7.13 -4.97
CA LEU A 75 -7.10 -6.01 -4.20
C LEU A 75 -6.18 -5.60 -3.05
N TYR A 76 -5.43 -6.52 -2.44
CA TYR A 76 -4.56 -6.18 -1.31
C TYR A 76 -3.38 -5.27 -1.70
N THR A 77 -2.94 -5.27 -2.96
CA THR A 77 -1.97 -4.28 -3.46
C THR A 77 -2.52 -2.87 -3.32
N TYR A 78 -3.77 -2.67 -3.74
CA TYR A 78 -4.44 -1.37 -3.71
C TYR A 78 -5.00 -1.00 -2.34
N PHE A 79 -5.34 -2.01 -1.52
CA PHE A 79 -5.65 -1.78 -0.11
C PHE A 79 -4.41 -1.31 0.66
N GLY A 80 -3.23 -1.86 0.36
CA GLY A 80 -1.96 -1.37 0.91
C GLY A 80 -1.70 0.10 0.54
N GLN A 81 -1.98 0.49 -0.71
CA GLN A 81 -1.93 1.89 -1.16
C GLN A 81 -2.96 2.76 -0.43
N PHE A 82 -4.19 2.27 -0.26
CA PHE A 82 -5.25 2.97 0.47
C PHE A 82 -4.85 3.26 1.93
N ILE A 83 -4.25 2.27 2.60
CA ILE A 83 -3.68 2.44 3.94
C ILE A 83 -2.54 3.48 3.95
N ASP A 84 -1.65 3.51 2.95
CA ASP A 84 -0.62 4.56 2.85
C ASP A 84 -1.25 5.95 2.77
N HIS A 85 -2.35 6.09 2.03
CA HIS A 85 -3.05 7.37 1.91
C HIS A 85 -3.65 7.80 3.26
N ASP A 86 -4.32 6.89 3.97
CA ASP A 86 -4.85 7.11 5.32
C ASP A 86 -3.75 7.54 6.31
N LEU A 87 -2.63 6.84 6.32
CA LEU A 87 -1.54 7.10 7.27
C LEU A 87 -0.73 8.37 6.98
N THR A 88 -0.74 8.87 5.74
CA THR A 88 0.22 9.89 5.27
C THR A 88 -0.42 11.14 4.68
N PHE A 89 -1.71 11.41 4.94
CA PHE A 89 -2.41 12.56 4.36
C PHE A 89 -2.06 13.94 4.92
N ASP A 90 -1.73 14.90 4.04
CA ASP A 90 -1.39 16.29 4.40
C ASP A 90 -2.28 17.30 3.67
N PRO A 91 -3.38 17.75 4.28
CA PRO A 91 -4.33 18.66 3.64
C PRO A 91 -3.86 20.13 3.56
N ASN A 92 -2.68 20.47 4.09
CA ASN A 92 -2.27 21.86 4.28
C ASN A 92 -1.89 22.62 2.98
N SER A 93 -2.17 23.92 2.95
CA SER A 93 -1.85 24.81 1.83
C SER A 93 -0.35 25.13 1.72
N SER A 94 0.12 25.50 0.51
CA SER A 94 1.54 25.84 0.28
C SER A 94 2.07 27.01 1.12
N LEU A 95 1.20 27.95 1.51
CA LEU A 95 1.54 29.07 2.40
C LEU A 95 1.78 28.59 3.83
N GLN A 96 0.92 27.72 4.35
CA GLN A 96 1.12 27.06 5.64
C GLN A 96 2.37 26.17 5.64
N LYS A 97 2.68 25.50 4.51
CA LYS A 97 3.93 24.72 4.35
C LYS A 97 5.20 25.54 4.49
N ARG A 98 5.17 26.84 4.13
CA ARG A 98 6.33 27.74 4.26
C ARG A 98 6.50 28.24 5.69
N ASN A 99 5.39 28.52 6.37
CA ASN A 99 5.41 29.06 7.73
C ASN A 99 5.64 27.97 8.79
N ASP A 100 5.28 26.71 8.49
CA ASP A 100 5.47 25.54 9.36
C ASP A 100 6.03 24.36 8.54
N PRO A 101 7.34 24.37 8.22
CA PRO A 101 7.98 23.34 7.39
C PRO A 101 8.04 21.97 8.07
N ASP A 102 8.11 21.94 9.40
CA ASP A 102 8.20 20.74 10.23
C ASP A 102 6.82 20.13 10.57
N ALA A 103 5.74 20.79 10.15
CA ALA A 103 4.36 20.36 10.40
C ALA A 103 3.99 20.29 11.89
N LEU A 104 4.38 21.28 12.69
CA LEU A 104 4.26 21.29 14.16
C LEU A 104 2.95 21.88 14.70
N THR A 105 2.23 22.70 13.93
CA THR A 105 1.12 23.55 14.43
C THR A 105 -0.26 23.09 13.97
N ASP A 106 -0.33 22.40 12.83
CA ASP A 106 -1.58 21.86 12.25
C ASP A 106 -1.29 20.44 11.73
N TYR A 107 -1.13 19.54 12.70
CA TYR A 107 -0.70 18.16 12.49
C TYR A 107 -1.87 17.20 12.71
N ARG A 108 -2.29 16.51 11.64
CA ARG A 108 -3.01 15.23 11.80
C ARG A 108 -2.02 14.13 12.12
N THR A 109 -2.21 13.48 13.26
CA THR A 109 -1.43 12.31 13.68
C THR A 109 -1.62 11.16 12.69
N PRO A 110 -0.57 10.41 12.30
CA PRO A 110 -0.71 9.21 11.52
C PRO A 110 -1.55 8.22 12.32
N ALA A 111 -2.77 8.00 11.88
CA ALA A 111 -3.73 7.15 12.54
C ALA A 111 -4.50 6.34 11.51
N PHE A 112 -5.05 5.21 11.94
CA PHE A 112 -5.97 4.40 11.13
C PHE A 112 -7.40 4.91 11.34
N ASP A 113 -7.66 6.17 11.02
CA ASP A 113 -8.90 6.87 11.35
C ASP A 113 -9.83 7.13 10.16
N LEU A 114 -9.40 6.73 8.95
CA LEU A 114 -10.15 6.88 7.71
C LEU A 114 -10.40 8.35 7.34
N ASP A 115 -9.51 9.26 7.74
CA ASP A 115 -9.61 10.67 7.40
C ASP A 115 -9.60 10.90 5.86
N CYS A 116 -9.00 9.97 5.13
CA CYS A 116 -8.99 9.95 3.66
C CYS A 116 -10.38 9.70 3.05
N ILE A 117 -11.31 9.13 3.83
CA ILE A 117 -12.72 8.98 3.47
C ILE A 117 -13.54 10.14 4.04
N TYR A 118 -13.45 10.36 5.35
CA TYR A 118 -14.34 11.25 6.07
C TYR A 118 -13.99 12.75 5.95
N GLY A 119 -12.79 13.07 5.49
CA GLY A 119 -12.33 14.45 5.36
C GLY A 119 -12.38 15.16 6.72
N ARG A 120 -13.14 16.25 6.82
CA ARG A 120 -13.40 16.98 8.08
C ARG A 120 -14.83 16.75 8.63
N GLY A 121 -15.55 15.78 8.06
CA GLY A 121 -16.93 15.46 8.48
C GLY A 121 -18.00 16.33 7.80
N PRO A 122 -19.29 16.00 8.03
CA PRO A 122 -20.43 16.61 7.34
C PRO A 122 -20.67 18.08 7.70
N ASP A 123 -20.28 18.54 8.88
CA ASP A 123 -20.43 19.95 9.28
C ASP A 123 -19.49 20.87 8.48
N ASP A 124 -18.25 20.44 8.26
CA ASP A 124 -17.23 21.20 7.54
C ASP A 124 -17.26 20.98 6.02
N GLN A 125 -17.71 19.80 5.59
CA GLN A 125 -17.69 19.36 4.20
C GLN A 125 -19.02 18.69 3.81
N PRO A 126 -20.17 19.38 3.96
CA PRO A 126 -21.49 18.79 3.71
C PRO A 126 -21.67 18.30 2.28
N TYR A 127 -20.91 18.85 1.33
CA TYR A 127 -20.91 18.46 -0.09
C TYR A 127 -20.34 17.05 -0.37
N LEU A 128 -19.79 16.35 0.63
CA LEU A 128 -19.40 14.94 0.53
C LEU A 128 -20.53 13.97 0.93
N TYR A 129 -21.56 14.48 1.60
CA TYR A 129 -22.55 13.69 2.32
C TYR A 129 -23.96 13.88 1.79
N ASP A 130 -24.79 12.84 1.90
CA ASP A 130 -26.21 12.81 1.61
C ASP A 130 -26.99 12.75 2.93
N GLY A 131 -27.89 13.70 3.14
CA GLY A 131 -28.68 13.81 4.38
C GLY A 131 -27.86 13.94 5.67
N GLY A 132 -26.59 14.34 5.58
CA GLY A 132 -25.68 14.54 6.72
C GLY A 132 -24.99 13.28 7.24
N ASN A 133 -25.59 12.10 7.04
CA ASN A 133 -25.08 10.84 7.62
C ASN A 133 -24.65 9.80 6.58
N GLY A 134 -25.04 9.91 5.31
CA GLY A 134 -24.59 9.01 4.24
C GLY A 134 -23.54 9.67 3.36
N PHE A 135 -22.75 8.90 2.62
CA PHE A 135 -21.90 9.42 1.54
C PHE A 135 -22.68 9.54 0.23
N LEU A 136 -22.41 10.61 -0.51
CA LEU A 136 -22.84 10.74 -1.90
C LEU A 136 -22.13 9.71 -2.79
N LEU A 137 -22.89 9.14 -3.73
CA LEU A 137 -22.37 8.33 -4.83
C LEU A 137 -22.38 9.17 -6.12
N GLY A 138 -21.43 8.91 -7.01
CA GLY A 138 -21.32 9.60 -8.29
C GLY A 138 -22.27 9.07 -9.34
N ASN A 139 -21.90 9.21 -10.62
CA ASN A 139 -22.71 8.70 -11.72
C ASN A 139 -22.63 7.16 -11.78
N PRO A 140 -23.72 6.47 -12.19
CA PRO A 140 -23.67 5.04 -12.45
C PRO A 140 -22.59 4.67 -13.46
N ILE A 141 -21.93 3.54 -13.22
CA ILE A 141 -21.00 2.89 -14.14
C ILE A 141 -21.42 1.44 -14.35
N HIS A 142 -20.96 0.83 -15.42
CA HIS A 142 -21.38 -0.46 -15.92
C HIS A 142 -20.17 -1.28 -16.40
N GLY A 143 -20.41 -2.52 -16.80
CA GLY A 143 -19.39 -3.44 -17.30
C GLY A 143 -19.14 -4.65 -16.40
N ALA A 144 -19.63 -4.62 -15.16
CA ALA A 144 -19.59 -5.73 -14.20
C ALA A 144 -21.01 -6.09 -13.71
N ASP A 145 -21.14 -7.26 -13.07
CA ASP A 145 -22.37 -7.76 -12.46
C ASP A 145 -22.68 -7.09 -11.10
N ASP A 146 -22.45 -5.78 -11.01
CA ASP A 146 -22.79 -4.94 -9.86
C ASP A 146 -23.79 -3.87 -10.35
N PRO A 147 -25.10 -4.06 -10.11
CA PRO A 147 -26.13 -3.15 -10.63
C PRO A 147 -26.06 -1.75 -10.00
N ASP A 148 -25.41 -1.63 -8.84
CA ASP A 148 -25.25 -0.40 -8.08
C ASP A 148 -23.82 0.14 -8.16
N ALA A 149 -23.06 -0.20 -9.21
CA ALA A 149 -21.74 0.37 -9.44
C ALA A 149 -21.84 1.85 -9.79
N HIS A 150 -21.08 2.69 -9.08
CA HIS A 150 -21.03 4.14 -9.28
C HIS A 150 -19.57 4.63 -9.29
N ASP A 151 -19.29 5.67 -10.07
CA ASP A 151 -18.07 6.49 -9.91
C ASP A 151 -18.14 7.26 -8.58
N LEU A 152 -17.03 7.90 -8.20
CA LEU A 152 -17.01 8.89 -7.14
C LEU A 152 -17.80 10.15 -7.57
N PRO A 153 -18.36 10.94 -6.62
CA PRO A 153 -18.87 12.26 -6.92
C PRO A 153 -17.80 13.14 -7.57
N ARG A 154 -18.14 13.86 -8.65
CA ARG A 154 -17.17 14.64 -9.44
C ARG A 154 -17.59 16.09 -9.53
N ASN A 155 -16.62 17.01 -9.62
CA ASN A 155 -16.90 18.42 -9.89
C ASN A 155 -17.34 18.65 -11.36
N GLY A 156 -17.92 19.82 -11.64
CA GLY A 156 -18.36 20.21 -12.99
C GLY A 156 -17.28 20.80 -13.91
N ALA A 157 -15.98 20.62 -13.59
CA ALA A 157 -14.89 21.26 -14.32
C ALA A 157 -14.51 20.52 -15.62
N SER A 158 -13.81 21.21 -16.53
CA SER A 158 -13.18 20.60 -17.73
C SER A 158 -11.84 19.93 -17.39
N VAL A 159 -12.01 18.87 -16.60
CA VAL A 159 -11.33 17.61 -16.31
C VAL A 159 -11.92 17.32 -14.94
N LYS A 160 -12.96 16.48 -14.90
CA LYS A 160 -13.76 16.30 -13.69
C LYS A 160 -12.96 15.55 -12.62
N ARG A 161 -12.72 16.20 -11.49
CA ARG A 161 -11.98 15.62 -10.36
C ARG A 161 -12.94 15.08 -9.32
N ALA A 162 -12.57 13.99 -8.66
CA ALA A 162 -13.36 13.45 -7.56
C ALA A 162 -13.46 14.45 -6.40
N LEU A 163 -14.63 14.49 -5.76
CA LEU A 163 -14.93 15.23 -4.54
C LEU A 163 -14.92 14.23 -3.38
N ILE A 164 -13.76 14.07 -2.74
CA ILE A 164 -13.48 13.08 -1.69
C ILE A 164 -12.55 13.65 -0.62
N GLY A 165 -12.45 12.98 0.52
CA GLY A 165 -11.64 13.42 1.67
C GLY A 165 -10.16 13.61 1.32
N ASP A 166 -9.51 12.57 0.78
CA ASP A 166 -8.16 12.65 0.21
C ASP A 166 -8.20 12.46 -1.31
N PRO A 167 -7.81 13.48 -2.12
CA PRO A 167 -7.81 13.38 -3.58
C PRO A 167 -6.89 12.28 -4.12
N ARG A 168 -5.89 11.80 -3.36
CA ARG A 168 -5.00 10.70 -3.78
C ARG A 168 -5.75 9.39 -3.98
N ASN A 169 -6.90 9.20 -3.33
CA ASN A 169 -7.75 8.03 -3.56
C ASN A 169 -8.42 8.01 -4.94
N ASP A 170 -8.24 9.04 -5.77
CA ASP A 170 -8.65 9.06 -7.17
C ASP A 170 -7.47 8.86 -8.15
N GLU A 171 -6.26 8.54 -7.67
CA GLU A 171 -5.05 8.50 -8.50
C GLU A 171 -5.07 7.43 -9.60
N ASN A 172 -5.72 6.30 -9.34
CA ASN A 172 -5.95 5.24 -10.31
C ASN A 172 -7.36 4.67 -10.16
N SER A 173 -7.82 4.00 -11.22
CA SER A 173 -9.22 3.55 -11.34
C SER A 173 -9.60 2.52 -10.27
N ILE A 174 -8.65 1.71 -9.79
CA ILE A 174 -8.91 0.67 -8.79
C ILE A 174 -9.05 1.29 -7.40
N VAL A 175 -8.14 2.20 -7.01
CA VAL A 175 -8.26 2.91 -5.72
C VAL A 175 -9.49 3.83 -5.70
N SER A 176 -9.82 4.45 -6.83
CA SER A 176 -11.03 5.29 -6.97
C SER A 176 -12.31 4.48 -6.72
N GLN A 177 -12.40 3.27 -7.27
CA GLN A 177 -13.54 2.37 -7.00
C GLN A 177 -13.49 1.74 -5.59
N LEU A 178 -12.30 1.51 -5.01
CA LEU A 178 -12.16 1.08 -3.61
C LEU A 178 -12.64 2.16 -2.63
N GLN A 179 -12.35 3.44 -2.88
CA GLN A 179 -12.95 4.57 -2.15
C GLN A 179 -14.48 4.52 -2.23
N GLY A 180 -15.03 4.25 -3.42
CA GLY A 180 -16.48 4.07 -3.63
C GLY A 180 -17.05 2.88 -2.84
N LEU A 181 -16.33 1.76 -2.73
CA LEU A 181 -16.74 0.65 -1.87
C LEU A 181 -16.79 1.05 -0.39
N PHE A 182 -15.85 1.86 0.09
CA PHE A 182 -15.88 2.35 1.47
C PHE A 182 -17.07 3.29 1.72
N HIS A 183 -17.43 4.16 0.75
CA HIS A 183 -18.67 4.96 0.83
C HIS A 183 -19.90 4.06 0.93
N ARG A 184 -19.99 3.04 0.07
CA ARG A 184 -21.10 2.07 0.08
C ARG A 184 -21.13 1.24 1.37
N PHE A 185 -19.98 0.83 1.89
CA PHE A 185 -19.88 0.12 3.16
C PHE A 185 -20.37 0.99 4.33
N HIS A 186 -19.98 2.26 4.38
CA HIS A 186 -20.51 3.21 5.36
C HIS A 186 -22.03 3.34 5.24
N ASN A 187 -22.56 3.54 4.03
CA ASN A 187 -24.01 3.65 3.81
C ASN A 187 -24.75 2.35 4.20
N ALA A 188 -24.14 1.19 4.00
CA ALA A 188 -24.67 -0.08 4.47
C ALA A 188 -24.67 -0.19 6.01
N MET A 189 -23.65 0.34 6.70
CA MET A 189 -23.64 0.44 8.17
C MET A 189 -24.69 1.41 8.68
N LEU A 190 -24.87 2.57 8.05
CA LEU A 190 -25.95 3.51 8.35
C LEU A 190 -27.32 2.82 8.28
N LYS A 191 -27.56 2.02 7.24
CA LYS A 191 -28.81 1.25 7.11
C LYS A 191 -28.99 0.21 8.23
N ARG A 192 -27.91 -0.37 8.74
CA ARG A 192 -27.93 -1.34 9.85
C ARG A 192 -28.05 -0.68 11.23
N HIS A 193 -27.71 0.60 11.32
CA HIS A 193 -27.72 1.39 12.55
C HIS A 193 -28.43 2.74 12.30
N PRO A 194 -29.74 2.73 11.99
CA PRO A 194 -30.46 3.93 11.56
C PRO A 194 -30.51 5.05 12.61
N ASP A 195 -30.40 4.69 13.90
CA ASP A 195 -30.42 5.63 15.02
C ASP A 195 -29.01 6.05 15.49
N ALA A 196 -27.95 5.61 14.81
CA ALA A 196 -26.59 5.96 15.18
C ALA A 196 -26.23 7.36 14.67
N GLU A 197 -25.63 8.15 15.56
CA GLU A 197 -25.01 9.42 15.18
C GLU A 197 -23.84 9.19 14.22
N PHE A 198 -23.52 10.18 13.40
CA PHE A 198 -22.42 10.08 12.42
C PHE A 198 -21.10 9.65 13.06
N SER A 199 -20.77 10.19 14.23
CA SER A 199 -19.53 9.85 14.95
C SER A 199 -19.50 8.38 15.42
N ASP A 200 -20.65 7.80 15.75
CA ASP A 200 -20.76 6.37 16.09
C ASP A 200 -20.59 5.50 14.84
N LEU A 201 -21.18 5.89 13.70
CA LEU A 201 -21.01 5.21 12.42
C LEU A 201 -19.55 5.24 11.95
N GLN A 202 -18.91 6.41 12.03
CA GLN A 202 -17.49 6.56 11.74
C GLN A 202 -16.65 5.62 12.60
N ARG A 203 -16.92 5.56 13.92
CA ARG A 203 -16.24 4.65 14.84
C ARG A 203 -16.43 3.19 14.44
N ILE A 204 -17.66 2.78 14.12
CA ILE A 204 -17.98 1.40 13.70
C ILE A 204 -17.16 1.05 12.45
N VAL A 205 -17.27 1.83 11.39
CA VAL A 205 -16.56 1.57 10.12
C VAL A 205 -15.04 1.54 10.33
N ARG A 206 -14.51 2.46 11.13
CA ARG A 206 -13.09 2.50 11.48
C ARG A 206 -12.64 1.23 12.21
N HIS A 207 -13.42 0.70 13.15
CA HIS A 207 -13.06 -0.55 13.83
C HIS A 207 -13.03 -1.75 12.88
N TYR A 208 -13.98 -1.85 11.95
CA TYR A 208 -13.94 -2.86 10.88
C TYR A 208 -12.66 -2.74 10.04
N TYR A 209 -12.31 -1.53 9.62
CA TYR A 209 -11.08 -1.27 8.88
C TYR A 209 -9.82 -1.63 9.67
N GLN A 210 -9.69 -1.16 10.92
CA GLN A 210 -8.54 -1.48 11.78
C GLN A 210 -8.40 -2.99 12.03
N TYR A 211 -9.52 -3.71 12.13
CA TYR A 211 -9.51 -5.15 12.26
C TYR A 211 -9.02 -5.85 10.99
N ILE A 212 -9.50 -5.45 9.81
CA ILE A 212 -8.99 -5.96 8.53
C ILE A 212 -7.48 -5.70 8.43
N VAL A 213 -7.02 -4.50 8.80
CA VAL A 213 -5.60 -4.16 8.80
C VAL A 213 -4.78 -5.13 9.66
N LEU A 214 -5.20 -5.38 10.91
CA LEU A 214 -4.46 -6.17 11.88
C LEU A 214 -4.51 -7.68 11.65
N TYR A 215 -5.66 -8.19 11.20
CA TYR A 215 -5.98 -9.62 11.23
C TYR A 215 -6.16 -10.25 9.85
N ASP A 216 -6.19 -9.46 8.79
CA ASP A 216 -6.27 -9.95 7.41
C ASP A 216 -5.12 -9.42 6.54
N PHE A 217 -4.88 -8.10 6.52
CA PHE A 217 -3.82 -7.51 5.71
C PHE A 217 -2.41 -7.81 6.24
N LEU A 218 -2.10 -7.48 7.50
CA LEU A 218 -0.77 -7.72 8.08
C LEU A 218 -0.32 -9.19 7.95
N PRO A 219 -1.14 -10.20 8.28
CA PRO A 219 -0.76 -11.61 8.13
C PRO A 219 -0.52 -12.06 6.69
N ARG A 220 -1.00 -11.33 5.68
CA ARG A 220 -0.71 -11.66 4.27
C ARG A 220 0.67 -11.21 3.84
N ILE A 221 1.16 -10.09 4.38
CA ILE A 221 2.40 -9.46 3.94
C ILE A 221 3.56 -9.60 4.92
N VAL A 222 3.32 -9.97 6.19
CA VAL A 222 4.37 -10.16 7.20
C VAL A 222 4.46 -11.64 7.60
N ASP A 223 5.68 -12.14 7.77
CA ASP A 223 5.94 -13.48 8.29
C ASP A 223 5.25 -13.72 9.64
N HIS A 224 4.65 -14.90 9.82
CA HIS A 224 3.88 -15.22 11.03
C HIS A 224 4.76 -15.19 12.30
N GLY A 225 6.01 -15.66 12.21
CA GLY A 225 6.94 -15.65 13.32
C GLY A 225 7.29 -14.24 13.78
N VAL A 226 7.30 -13.25 12.86
CA VAL A 226 7.49 -11.83 13.20
C VAL A 226 6.26 -11.27 13.92
N LEU A 227 5.06 -11.54 13.42
CA LEU A 227 3.81 -11.07 14.04
C LEU A 227 3.60 -11.67 15.43
N ASP A 228 3.94 -12.94 15.63
CA ASP A 228 3.75 -13.63 16.91
C ASP A 228 4.66 -13.07 18.00
N GLN A 229 5.84 -12.52 17.65
CA GLN A 229 6.70 -11.82 18.60
C GLN A 229 6.09 -10.51 19.14
N LEU A 230 5.07 -9.96 18.47
CA LEU A 230 4.33 -8.77 18.90
C LEU A 230 3.10 -9.12 19.76
N LYS A 231 2.88 -10.41 20.04
CA LYS A 231 1.70 -10.89 20.74
C LYS A 231 2.03 -11.52 22.09
N THR A 232 1.08 -11.43 23.02
CA THR A 232 1.04 -12.20 24.28
C THR A 232 -0.33 -12.87 24.35
N GLY A 233 -0.37 -14.20 24.53
CA GLY A 233 -1.64 -14.94 24.57
C GLY A 233 -2.48 -14.79 23.29
N GLY A 234 -1.83 -14.69 22.13
CA GLY A 234 -2.50 -14.55 20.82
C GLY A 234 -2.97 -13.13 20.47
N ARG A 235 -2.71 -12.13 21.31
CA ARG A 235 -3.16 -10.74 21.11
C ARG A 235 -1.99 -9.79 21.03
N TYR A 236 -2.10 -8.76 20.21
CA TYR A 236 -1.08 -7.70 20.15
C TYR A 236 -0.89 -7.06 21.52
N ASP A 237 0.37 -6.86 21.90
CA ASP A 237 0.76 -6.40 23.22
C ASP A 237 1.79 -5.27 23.08
N GLN A 238 1.44 -4.08 23.60
CA GLN A 238 2.27 -2.89 23.50
C GLN A 238 3.66 -3.09 24.12
N SER A 239 3.77 -3.92 25.17
CA SER A 239 5.06 -4.21 25.80
C SER A 239 6.03 -5.00 24.90
N LYS A 240 5.54 -5.51 23.76
CA LYS A 240 6.35 -6.23 22.76
C LYS A 240 6.92 -5.32 21.66
N LEU A 241 6.52 -4.04 21.62
CA LEU A 241 7.15 -3.05 20.75
C LEU A 241 8.57 -2.80 21.24
N LYS A 242 9.56 -2.96 20.36
CA LYS A 242 11.00 -2.85 20.71
C LYS A 242 11.67 -1.67 20.04
N PHE A 243 11.20 -1.25 18.87
CA PHE A 243 11.88 -0.30 18.00
C PHE A 243 11.03 0.94 17.73
N PHE A 244 9.71 0.81 17.65
CA PHE A 244 8.81 1.96 17.50
C PHE A 244 8.32 2.46 18.85
N HIS A 245 8.92 3.54 19.32
CA HIS A 245 8.57 4.22 20.58
C HIS A 245 8.30 5.69 20.31
N TRP A 246 7.28 6.23 20.97
CA TRP A 246 6.95 7.65 20.97
C TRP A 246 6.89 8.19 22.40
N LYS A 247 7.01 9.51 22.56
CA LYS A 247 6.98 10.15 23.89
C LYS A 247 5.59 10.65 24.26
N ASN A 248 5.00 11.48 23.39
CA ASN A 248 3.69 12.10 23.62
C ASN A 248 2.68 11.52 22.62
N GLU A 249 2.95 11.71 21.33
CA GLU A 249 2.09 11.27 20.22
C GLU A 249 2.89 10.39 19.24
N PRO A 250 2.28 9.38 18.62
CA PRO A 250 2.91 8.61 17.56
C PRO A 250 3.30 9.49 16.37
N PHE A 251 4.33 9.06 15.64
CA PHE A 251 4.82 9.71 14.43
C PHE A 251 4.97 8.69 13.32
N MET A 252 5.14 9.17 12.09
CA MET A 252 5.36 8.30 10.93
C MET A 252 6.87 8.10 10.69
N PRO A 253 7.44 6.89 10.84
CA PRO A 253 8.89 6.72 10.66
C PRO A 253 9.33 6.79 9.20
N VAL A 254 10.49 7.38 8.93
CA VAL A 254 11.06 7.42 7.58
C VAL A 254 11.39 6.01 7.06
N GLU A 255 11.90 5.12 7.91
CA GLU A 255 12.22 3.73 7.57
C GLU A 255 10.98 2.99 7.07
N PHE A 256 9.82 3.30 7.65
CA PHE A 256 8.53 2.81 7.20
C PHE A 256 8.12 3.47 5.88
N SER A 257 8.01 4.80 5.81
CA SER A 257 7.37 5.51 4.68
C SER A 257 8.16 5.50 3.37
N VAL A 258 9.49 5.36 3.44
CA VAL A 258 10.35 5.46 2.24
C VAL A 258 11.15 4.19 1.96
N ALA A 259 11.00 3.15 2.80
CA ALA A 259 11.57 1.84 2.54
C ALA A 259 10.58 0.70 2.80
N ALA A 260 10.26 0.37 4.05
CA ALA A 260 9.55 -0.87 4.37
C ALA A 260 8.14 -0.93 3.76
N TYR A 261 7.38 0.17 3.81
CA TYR A 261 6.02 0.24 3.25
C TYR A 261 6.00 0.58 1.75
N ARG A 262 7.16 0.58 1.08
CA ARG A 262 7.28 0.65 -0.39
C ARG A 262 7.24 -0.72 -1.05
N LEU A 263 6.98 -1.79 -0.28
CA LEU A 263 6.79 -3.16 -0.75
C LEU A 263 5.72 -3.25 -1.84
N GLY A 264 4.66 -2.42 -1.76
CA GLY A 264 3.54 -2.46 -2.70
C GLY A 264 3.96 -2.24 -4.16
N HIS A 265 5.10 -1.60 -4.41
CA HIS A 265 5.61 -1.41 -5.77
C HIS A 265 6.00 -2.72 -6.48
N SER A 266 6.43 -3.75 -5.74
CA SER A 266 6.73 -5.07 -6.34
C SER A 266 5.47 -5.91 -6.55
N MET A 267 4.40 -5.63 -5.80
CA MET A 267 3.13 -6.35 -5.87
C MET A 267 2.25 -5.96 -7.07
N ILE A 268 2.63 -4.92 -7.81
CA ILE A 268 1.87 -4.37 -8.94
C ILE A 268 2.08 -5.26 -10.19
N ARG A 269 0.98 -5.54 -10.90
CA ARG A 269 0.99 -6.21 -12.21
C ARG A 269 1.19 -5.19 -13.34
N PRO A 270 1.62 -5.62 -14.55
CA PRO A 270 1.69 -4.71 -15.71
C PRO A 270 0.32 -4.13 -16.13
N GLY A 271 -0.76 -4.85 -15.84
CA GLY A 271 -2.13 -4.42 -16.05
C GLY A 271 -3.13 -5.36 -15.40
N TYR A 272 -4.40 -4.97 -15.49
CA TYR A 272 -5.50 -5.65 -14.80
C TYR A 272 -6.73 -5.75 -15.71
N ARG A 273 -7.41 -6.88 -15.64
CA ARG A 273 -8.75 -7.04 -16.18
C ARG A 273 -9.76 -6.52 -15.17
N LEU A 274 -10.46 -5.44 -15.53
CA LEU A 274 -11.52 -4.87 -14.70
C LEU A 274 -12.80 -5.68 -14.82
N ASN A 275 -13.14 -6.13 -16.03
CA ASN A 275 -14.34 -6.91 -16.31
C ASN A 275 -14.21 -7.73 -17.62
N ASP A 276 -15.32 -8.31 -18.10
CA ASP A 276 -15.35 -9.19 -19.28
C ASP A 276 -14.77 -8.51 -20.54
N SER A 277 -14.91 -7.19 -20.67
CA SER A 277 -14.50 -6.45 -21.87
C SER A 277 -13.22 -5.63 -21.69
N ILE A 278 -12.87 -5.27 -20.45
CA ILE A 278 -11.85 -4.25 -20.18
C ILE A 278 -10.62 -4.88 -19.52
N LEU A 279 -9.54 -5.00 -20.30
CA LEU A 279 -8.18 -5.27 -19.85
C LEU A 279 -7.31 -4.05 -20.15
N LEU A 280 -6.66 -3.48 -19.13
CA LEU A 280 -5.92 -2.23 -19.27
C LEU A 280 -4.53 -2.33 -18.62
N PRO A 281 -3.51 -1.69 -19.22
CA PRO A 281 -2.23 -1.48 -18.55
C PRO A 281 -2.37 -0.47 -17.41
N ILE A 282 -1.46 -0.53 -16.43
CA ILE A 282 -1.45 0.44 -15.32
C ILE A 282 -1.20 1.87 -15.81
N PHE A 283 -0.43 2.04 -16.90
CA PHE A 283 -0.22 3.31 -17.58
C PHE A 283 -0.50 3.18 -19.08
N PRO A 284 -1.00 4.24 -19.74
CA PRO A 284 -1.03 4.30 -21.20
C PRO A 284 0.35 4.00 -21.80
N ASN A 285 0.37 3.31 -22.93
CA ASN A 285 1.60 2.93 -23.63
C ASN A 285 1.43 3.10 -25.16
N GLY A 286 2.45 2.73 -25.94
CA GLY A 286 2.42 2.91 -27.41
C GLY A 286 1.28 2.15 -28.11
N GLN A 287 0.74 1.11 -27.47
CA GLN A 287 -0.36 0.29 -28.00
C GLN A 287 -1.73 0.73 -27.45
N ASN A 288 -1.79 1.18 -26.20
CA ASN A 288 -3.00 1.54 -25.48
C ASN A 288 -3.00 3.01 -25.12
N ARG A 289 -3.92 3.78 -25.71
CA ARG A 289 -4.09 5.21 -25.43
C ARG A 289 -4.65 5.47 -24.03
N GLU A 290 -5.34 4.49 -23.47
CA GLU A 290 -5.92 4.51 -22.13
C GLU A 290 -5.15 3.58 -21.19
N GLY A 291 -5.19 3.90 -19.91
CA GLY A 291 -4.67 3.07 -18.83
C GLY A 291 -5.41 3.36 -17.54
N LEU A 292 -5.03 2.68 -16.47
CA LEU A 292 -5.72 2.81 -15.17
C LEU A 292 -5.52 4.15 -14.47
N THR A 293 -4.78 5.09 -15.07
CA THR A 293 -4.57 6.46 -14.57
C THR A 293 -5.88 7.18 -14.29
N GLY A 294 -6.01 7.71 -13.08
CA GLY A 294 -7.20 8.39 -12.58
C GLY A 294 -7.11 9.91 -12.66
N PHE A 295 -7.60 10.56 -11.60
CA PHE A 295 -7.87 11.99 -11.49
C PHE A 295 -8.85 12.50 -12.55
N ARG A 296 -9.71 11.66 -13.11
CA ARG A 296 -10.61 12.03 -14.20
C ARG A 296 -11.90 11.25 -14.05
N GLU A 297 -12.98 11.75 -14.64
CA GLU A 297 -14.23 11.01 -14.74
C GLU A 297 -13.97 9.56 -15.17
N MET A 298 -14.54 8.62 -14.41
CA MET A 298 -14.43 7.21 -14.73
C MET A 298 -15.13 6.95 -16.05
N ASN A 299 -14.53 6.11 -16.90
CA ASN A 299 -15.24 5.65 -18.07
C ASN A 299 -16.45 4.80 -17.61
N PRO A 300 -17.67 5.08 -18.10
CA PRO A 300 -18.86 4.35 -17.68
C PRO A 300 -18.84 2.84 -17.94
N ALA A 301 -17.93 2.30 -18.74
CA ALA A 301 -17.79 0.86 -18.98
C ALA A 301 -16.77 0.16 -18.06
N TRP A 302 -16.17 0.88 -17.10
CA TRP A 302 -15.04 0.40 -16.29
C TRP A 302 -15.44 -0.05 -14.88
N ALA A 303 -16.70 -0.39 -14.63
CA ALA A 303 -17.07 -1.04 -13.38
C ALA A 303 -16.24 -2.31 -13.18
N ILE A 304 -15.67 -2.45 -11.99
CA ILE A 304 -14.88 -3.63 -11.61
C ILE A 304 -15.80 -4.79 -11.27
N ASP A 305 -15.55 -5.93 -11.88
CA ASP A 305 -16.00 -7.22 -11.35
C ASP A 305 -15.08 -7.60 -10.18
N TRP A 306 -15.57 -7.37 -8.97
CA TRP A 306 -14.79 -7.55 -7.74
C TRP A 306 -14.30 -8.99 -7.51
N GLY A 307 -14.93 -10.01 -8.08
CA GLY A 307 -14.44 -11.39 -7.98
C GLY A 307 -13.15 -11.64 -8.78
N ARG A 308 -12.73 -10.68 -9.63
CA ARG A 308 -11.40 -10.66 -10.26
C ARG A 308 -10.31 -10.09 -9.36
N PHE A 309 -10.67 -9.42 -8.26
CA PHE A 309 -9.72 -8.71 -7.39
C PHE A 309 -9.67 -9.27 -5.97
N ILE A 310 -10.78 -9.86 -5.51
CA ILE A 310 -10.88 -10.49 -4.19
C ILE A 310 -11.88 -11.65 -4.22
N ASP A 311 -11.68 -12.64 -3.34
CA ASP A 311 -12.38 -13.93 -3.31
C ASP A 311 -13.82 -13.84 -2.75
N ILE A 312 -14.64 -12.97 -3.33
CA ILE A 312 -16.08 -12.87 -3.02
C ILE A 312 -16.89 -14.02 -3.62
N ASP A 313 -16.34 -14.69 -4.63
CA ASP A 313 -16.79 -15.94 -5.25
C ASP A 313 -15.58 -16.87 -5.47
N THR A 314 -15.83 -18.10 -5.94
CA THR A 314 -14.76 -19.08 -6.22
C THR A 314 -14.69 -19.35 -7.73
N ARG A 315 -13.53 -19.12 -8.32
CA ARG A 315 -13.30 -19.18 -9.77
C ARG A 315 -12.28 -20.26 -10.13
N GLU A 316 -12.24 -20.64 -11.41
CA GLU A 316 -11.15 -21.47 -11.93
C GLU A 316 -9.84 -20.67 -11.92
N TYR A 317 -8.72 -21.35 -11.68
CA TYR A 317 -7.41 -20.71 -11.68
C TYR A 317 -6.79 -20.57 -13.08
N ASP A 318 -7.01 -21.58 -13.93
CA ASP A 318 -6.46 -21.67 -15.28
C ASP A 318 -7.42 -22.44 -16.19
N GLY A 319 -7.24 -22.33 -17.50
CA GLY A 319 -8.10 -22.95 -18.50
C GLY A 319 -7.92 -22.36 -19.90
N ASP A 320 -9.00 -22.36 -20.67
CA ASP A 320 -9.05 -21.62 -21.94
C ASP A 320 -9.09 -20.10 -21.72
N ASP A 321 -9.10 -19.32 -22.80
CA ASP A 321 -9.06 -17.87 -22.72
C ASP A 321 -10.30 -17.27 -22.05
N ALA A 322 -11.47 -17.91 -22.18
CA ALA A 322 -12.70 -17.47 -21.52
C ALA A 322 -12.63 -17.67 -20.01
N VAL A 323 -12.02 -18.77 -19.56
CA VAL A 323 -11.74 -19.04 -18.14
C VAL A 323 -10.71 -18.05 -17.60
N LYS A 324 -9.57 -17.87 -18.30
CA LYS A 324 -8.50 -16.96 -17.91
C LYS A 324 -9.01 -15.53 -17.75
N ALA A 325 -9.84 -15.04 -18.67
CA ALA A 325 -10.43 -13.70 -18.59
C ALA A 325 -11.35 -13.50 -17.37
N LYS A 326 -11.80 -14.56 -16.69
CA LYS A 326 -12.68 -14.47 -15.51
C LYS A 326 -11.95 -14.76 -14.21
N ARG A 327 -10.70 -15.23 -14.23
CA ARG A 327 -10.01 -15.69 -13.02
C ARG A 327 -9.86 -14.60 -11.97
N LEU A 328 -9.69 -15.04 -10.72
CA LEU A 328 -9.16 -14.18 -9.66
C LEU A 328 -7.71 -13.80 -10.00
N GLN A 329 -7.43 -12.50 -10.04
CA GLN A 329 -6.09 -11.98 -10.25
C GLN A 329 -5.37 -11.90 -8.90
N PHE A 330 -4.11 -12.33 -8.89
CA PHE A 330 -3.25 -12.24 -7.72
C PHE A 330 -2.23 -11.10 -7.89
N ALA A 331 -1.85 -10.49 -6.77
CA ALA A 331 -0.73 -9.56 -6.69
C ALA A 331 0.56 -10.29 -7.07
N TYR A 332 1.52 -9.56 -7.64
CA TYR A 332 2.86 -10.09 -7.85
C TYR A 332 3.59 -10.25 -6.51
N ARG A 333 4.67 -11.04 -6.52
CA ARG A 333 5.46 -11.38 -5.33
C ARG A 333 6.11 -10.15 -4.68
N ILE A 334 6.38 -10.27 -3.38
CA ILE A 334 7.25 -9.33 -2.68
C ILE A 334 8.69 -9.77 -2.94
N ASP A 335 9.33 -9.15 -3.92
CA ASP A 335 10.71 -9.43 -4.35
C ASP A 335 11.38 -8.15 -4.86
N THR A 336 12.61 -8.28 -5.36
CA THR A 336 13.40 -7.13 -5.84
C THR A 336 13.09 -6.72 -7.27
N ALA A 337 12.06 -7.28 -7.92
CA ALA A 337 11.61 -6.90 -9.26
C ALA A 337 10.42 -5.93 -9.23
N LEU A 338 10.44 -4.97 -10.16
CA LEU A 338 9.34 -4.06 -10.45
C LEU A 338 8.98 -4.18 -11.92
N VAL A 339 7.67 -4.26 -12.19
CA VAL A 339 7.15 -4.38 -13.55
C VAL A 339 7.60 -3.23 -14.46
N ASN A 340 7.92 -3.55 -15.71
CA ASN A 340 8.47 -2.61 -16.69
C ASN A 340 7.72 -1.26 -16.82
N PRO A 341 6.38 -1.19 -16.74
CA PRO A 341 5.70 0.11 -16.81
C PRO A 341 6.11 1.09 -15.70
N LEU A 342 6.68 0.61 -14.58
CA LEU A 342 7.21 1.45 -13.50
C LEU A 342 8.61 2.03 -13.81
N ALA A 343 9.28 1.57 -14.86
CA ALA A 343 10.56 2.12 -15.31
C ALA A 343 10.40 3.34 -16.23
N ASN A 344 9.21 3.56 -16.79
CA ASN A 344 8.92 4.67 -17.69
C ASN A 344 7.62 5.36 -17.29
N LEU A 345 7.64 6.04 -16.13
CA LEU A 345 6.47 6.75 -15.63
C LEU A 345 6.04 7.88 -16.58
N PRO A 346 4.75 7.98 -16.94
CA PRO A 346 4.25 9.10 -17.73
C PRO A 346 4.52 10.45 -17.03
N PRO A 347 4.73 11.57 -17.75
CA PRO A 347 4.97 12.88 -17.15
C PRO A 347 3.87 13.38 -16.19
N ALA A 348 2.65 12.90 -16.39
CA ALA A 348 1.51 13.14 -15.49
C ALA A 348 1.78 12.56 -14.10
N VAL A 349 2.47 11.42 -14.02
CA VAL A 349 2.86 10.70 -12.80
C VAL A 349 4.19 11.24 -12.28
N ALA A 350 5.27 11.18 -13.07
CA ALA A 350 6.58 11.70 -12.70
C ALA A 350 7.43 12.00 -13.94
N SER A 351 8.35 12.98 -13.85
CA SER A 351 9.16 13.41 -15.00
C SER A 351 10.68 13.36 -14.79
N ASN A 352 11.21 13.40 -13.56
CA ASN A 352 12.65 13.36 -13.34
C ASN A 352 13.06 12.84 -11.93
N PRO A 353 13.70 11.66 -11.79
CA PRO A 353 13.76 10.60 -12.81
C PRO A 353 12.37 10.00 -13.05
N SER A 354 12.14 9.41 -14.23
CA SER A 354 10.91 8.72 -14.60
C SER A 354 10.87 7.25 -14.16
N VAL A 355 11.94 6.73 -13.55
CA VAL A 355 12.05 5.35 -13.04
C VAL A 355 11.63 5.30 -11.58
N LEU A 356 10.55 4.58 -11.23
CA LEU A 356 10.03 4.53 -9.87
C LEU A 356 11.07 4.02 -8.86
N ALA A 357 11.78 2.94 -9.19
CA ALA A 357 12.80 2.37 -8.32
C ALA A 357 13.91 3.38 -8.00
N GLU A 358 14.38 4.12 -9.00
CA GLU A 358 15.41 5.16 -8.83
C GLU A 358 14.92 6.27 -7.91
N ARG A 359 13.67 6.73 -8.09
CA ARG A 359 13.06 7.73 -7.19
C ARG A 359 13.04 7.25 -5.75
N ASN A 360 12.65 6.00 -5.52
CA ASN A 360 12.56 5.46 -4.17
C ASN A 360 13.93 5.29 -3.51
N LEU A 361 14.91 4.74 -4.25
CA LEU A 361 16.29 4.59 -3.79
C LEU A 361 16.95 5.94 -3.47
N LEU A 362 16.85 6.91 -4.38
CA LEU A 362 17.38 8.26 -4.16
C LEU A 362 16.68 8.96 -2.99
N ARG A 363 15.37 8.73 -2.80
CA ARG A 363 14.63 9.28 -1.67
C ARG A 363 15.14 8.73 -0.34
N GLY A 364 15.28 7.41 -0.24
CA GLY A 364 15.82 6.76 0.96
C GLY A 364 17.23 7.24 1.29
N TRP A 365 18.10 7.31 0.28
CA TRP A 365 19.46 7.83 0.42
C TRP A 365 19.50 9.30 0.88
N ARG A 366 18.74 10.19 0.23
CA ARG A 366 18.69 11.63 0.59
C ARG A 366 18.10 11.89 1.97
N LEU A 367 17.20 11.02 2.42
CA LEU A 367 16.67 11.04 3.79
C LEU A 367 17.60 10.33 4.77
N GLY A 368 18.79 9.91 4.34
CA GLY A 368 19.80 9.31 5.20
C GLY A 368 19.32 8.04 5.89
N LEU A 369 18.68 7.13 5.16
CA LEU A 369 18.38 5.80 5.69
C LEU A 369 19.68 5.00 5.91
N PRO A 370 19.79 4.26 7.03
CA PRO A 370 20.85 3.27 7.21
C PRO A 370 20.72 2.12 6.19
N SER A 371 21.75 1.28 6.10
CA SER A 371 21.69 0.08 5.26
C SER A 371 20.77 -0.97 5.88
N GLY A 372 20.28 -1.90 5.06
CA GLY A 372 19.48 -3.02 5.56
C GLY A 372 20.23 -3.90 6.55
N GLN A 373 21.51 -4.16 6.28
CA GLN A 373 22.37 -4.94 7.18
C GLN A 373 22.60 -4.22 8.52
N ASP A 374 22.78 -2.88 8.52
CA ASP A 374 22.94 -2.13 9.77
C ASP A 374 21.67 -2.17 10.63
N ILE A 375 20.49 -2.05 10.01
CA ILE A 375 19.22 -2.20 10.74
C ILE A 375 19.07 -3.63 11.27
N ALA A 376 19.42 -4.66 10.49
CA ALA A 376 19.39 -6.04 10.97
C ALA A 376 20.25 -6.22 12.22
N TYR A 377 21.50 -5.70 12.21
CA TYR A 377 22.37 -5.71 13.38
C TYR A 377 21.76 -4.96 14.57
N ALA A 378 21.18 -3.78 14.35
CA ALA A 378 20.52 -3.01 15.40
C ALA A 378 19.30 -3.73 16.00
N MET A 379 18.63 -4.57 15.21
CA MET A 379 17.55 -5.44 15.68
C MET A 379 18.03 -6.72 16.37
N GLY A 380 19.34 -7.02 16.34
CA GLY A 380 19.89 -8.28 16.82
C GLY A 380 19.55 -9.47 15.91
N VAL A 381 19.29 -9.22 14.63
CA VAL A 381 19.02 -10.22 13.60
C VAL A 381 20.28 -10.44 12.79
N GLN A 382 20.57 -11.69 12.40
CA GLN A 382 21.65 -11.98 11.48
C GLN A 382 21.32 -11.40 10.09
N PRO A 383 22.12 -10.45 9.56
CA PRO A 383 21.84 -9.91 8.24
C PRO A 383 22.05 -10.95 7.14
N LEU A 384 21.34 -10.78 6.02
CA LEU A 384 21.65 -11.50 4.79
C LEU A 384 23.10 -11.24 4.38
N ASN A 385 23.77 -12.29 3.90
CA ASN A 385 25.06 -12.12 3.23
C ASN A 385 24.85 -11.39 1.91
N ASP A 386 25.86 -10.66 1.45
CA ASP A 386 25.75 -9.90 0.20
C ASP A 386 25.46 -10.82 -1.02
N GLU A 387 25.92 -12.08 -0.98
CA GLU A 387 25.61 -13.08 -2.01
C GLU A 387 24.14 -13.49 -2.04
N ASP A 388 23.44 -13.40 -0.89
CA ASP A 388 22.05 -13.82 -0.73
C ASP A 388 21.06 -12.67 -0.99
N ILE A 389 21.55 -11.44 -1.20
CA ILE A 389 20.74 -10.28 -1.60
C ILE A 389 20.58 -10.31 -3.12
N LEU A 390 19.60 -11.10 -3.59
CA LEU A 390 19.33 -11.35 -5.00
C LEU A 390 18.49 -10.22 -5.63
N ILE A 391 18.82 -9.85 -6.88
CA ILE A 391 18.16 -8.77 -7.64
C ILE A 391 17.42 -9.34 -8.85
N GLY A 392 16.08 -9.32 -8.82
CA GLY A 392 15.21 -9.75 -9.90
C GLY A 392 13.97 -10.51 -9.42
N GLN A 393 13.31 -11.21 -10.35
CA GLN A 393 12.04 -11.90 -10.10
C GLN A 393 12.24 -13.13 -9.22
N GLY A 394 11.67 -13.11 -8.01
CA GLY A 394 11.79 -14.16 -6.99
C GLY A 394 10.84 -15.34 -7.21
N VAL A 395 10.85 -15.91 -8.42
CA VAL A 395 10.00 -17.05 -8.80
C VAL A 395 10.63 -18.39 -8.41
N ASP A 396 9.80 -19.45 -8.33
CA ASP A 396 10.25 -20.78 -7.89
C ASP A 396 11.25 -21.42 -8.88
N LYS A 397 11.15 -21.07 -10.16
CA LYS A 397 11.98 -21.60 -11.26
C LYS A 397 12.37 -20.46 -12.21
N PRO A 398 13.39 -19.65 -11.85
CA PRO A 398 13.84 -18.58 -12.72
C PRO A 398 14.57 -19.15 -13.95
N ASP A 399 14.45 -18.48 -15.10
CA ASP A 399 15.12 -18.89 -16.35
C ASP A 399 16.65 -18.85 -16.24
N SER A 400 17.18 -18.03 -15.34
CA SER A 400 18.61 -17.92 -15.04
C SER A 400 18.83 -17.57 -13.56
N PRO A 401 19.98 -17.90 -12.97
CA PRO A 401 20.31 -17.51 -11.61
C PRO A 401 20.26 -15.97 -11.45
N LEU A 402 19.56 -15.50 -10.42
CA LEU A 402 19.48 -14.06 -10.13
C LEU A 402 20.86 -13.51 -9.72
N PRO A 403 21.27 -12.33 -10.23
CA PRO A 403 22.49 -11.68 -9.79
C PRO A 403 22.37 -11.22 -8.33
N SER A 404 23.46 -11.33 -7.57
CA SER A 404 23.55 -10.69 -6.25
C SER A 404 23.77 -9.19 -6.37
N ILE A 405 23.51 -8.46 -5.28
CA ILE A 405 23.70 -7.01 -5.20
C ILE A 405 25.13 -6.57 -5.56
N LEU A 406 26.14 -7.41 -5.28
CA LEU A 406 27.54 -7.11 -5.60
C LEU A 406 27.84 -7.13 -7.10
N SER A 407 27.11 -7.94 -7.86
CA SER A 407 27.21 -7.98 -9.32
C SER A 407 26.66 -6.70 -9.96
N VAL A 408 25.75 -5.99 -9.27
CA VAL A 408 25.23 -4.69 -9.71
C VAL A 408 26.26 -3.59 -9.46
N ALA A 409 26.76 -3.48 -8.23
CA ALA A 409 27.84 -2.56 -7.89
C ALA A 409 28.59 -3.00 -6.61
N PRO A 410 29.93 -2.98 -6.59
CA PRO A 410 30.72 -3.35 -5.40
C PRO A 410 30.49 -2.46 -4.17
N VAL A 411 29.96 -1.26 -4.36
CA VAL A 411 29.74 -0.27 -3.29
C VAL A 411 28.66 -0.70 -2.28
N PHE A 412 27.83 -1.67 -2.64
CA PHE A 412 26.78 -2.21 -1.79
C PHE A 412 27.25 -3.31 -0.83
N ARG A 413 28.54 -3.65 -0.83
CA ARG A 413 29.12 -4.63 0.09
C ARG A 413 28.84 -4.26 1.54
N LYS A 414 28.14 -5.14 2.26
CA LYS A 414 27.67 -4.96 3.64
C LYS A 414 26.90 -3.65 3.85
N ASN A 415 26.30 -3.12 2.78
CA ASN A 415 25.77 -1.77 2.74
C ASN A 415 24.66 -1.70 1.68
N CYS A 416 23.70 -2.62 1.73
CA CYS A 416 22.58 -2.64 0.79
C CYS A 416 21.55 -1.54 1.17
N PRO A 417 21.01 -0.77 0.22
CA PRO A 417 19.91 0.15 0.50
C PRO A 417 18.74 -0.56 1.20
N LEU A 418 18.21 0.03 2.27
CA LEU A 418 17.20 -0.61 3.13
C LEU A 418 16.00 -1.18 2.37
N TRP A 419 15.45 -0.44 1.41
CA TRP A 419 14.31 -0.91 0.62
C TRP A 419 14.63 -2.18 -0.16
N THR A 420 15.78 -2.21 -0.85
CA THR A 420 16.24 -3.39 -1.60
C THR A 420 16.50 -4.57 -0.67
N TYR A 421 17.12 -4.33 0.49
CA TYR A 421 17.36 -5.38 1.48
C TYR A 421 16.05 -6.01 1.96
N ILE A 422 15.03 -5.20 2.26
CA ILE A 422 13.72 -5.67 2.74
C ILE A 422 13.02 -6.55 1.69
N LEU A 423 13.08 -6.14 0.41
CA LEU A 423 12.53 -6.92 -0.69
C LEU A 423 13.28 -8.24 -0.90
N ALA A 424 14.62 -8.21 -0.81
CA ALA A 424 15.45 -9.42 -0.92
C ALA A 424 15.21 -10.36 0.27
N GLU A 425 15.07 -9.83 1.48
CA GLU A 425 14.71 -10.58 2.69
C GLU A 425 13.38 -11.31 2.51
N ALA A 426 12.36 -10.67 1.92
CA ALA A 426 11.07 -11.32 1.70
C ALA A 426 11.16 -12.60 0.84
N MET A 427 12.08 -12.64 -0.12
CA MET A 427 12.33 -13.81 -0.97
C MET A 427 12.83 -15.03 -0.17
N HIS A 428 13.45 -14.83 0.99
CA HIS A 428 13.89 -15.89 1.90
C HIS A 428 12.82 -16.32 2.91
N HIS A 429 11.74 -15.53 3.05
CA HIS A 429 10.66 -15.76 4.00
C HIS A 429 9.37 -16.12 3.25
N THR A 430 9.28 -17.38 2.82
CA THR A 430 8.16 -17.87 2.02
C THR A 430 7.28 -18.86 2.78
N VAL A 431 6.00 -18.89 2.41
CA VAL A 431 5.02 -19.88 2.89
C VAL A 431 4.20 -20.40 1.71
N LYS A 432 3.79 -21.67 1.75
CA LYS A 432 2.82 -22.22 0.79
C LYS A 432 1.42 -21.78 1.20
N VAL A 433 0.74 -21.04 0.33
CA VAL A 433 -0.62 -20.57 0.55
C VAL A 433 -1.55 -21.27 -0.42
N LYS A 434 -2.57 -21.95 0.12
CA LYS A 434 -3.69 -22.44 -0.67
C LYS A 434 -4.51 -21.25 -1.17
N ILE A 435 -4.60 -21.10 -2.49
CA ILE A 435 -5.33 -19.99 -3.11
C ILE A 435 -6.83 -20.30 -3.19
N PRO A 436 -7.71 -19.28 -3.11
CA PRO A 436 -9.16 -19.46 -3.04
C PRO A 436 -9.79 -19.69 -4.43
N VAL A 437 -9.41 -20.79 -5.07
CA VAL A 437 -9.88 -21.20 -6.39
C VAL A 437 -10.51 -22.59 -6.32
N LYS A 438 -11.20 -23.03 -7.38
CA LYS A 438 -11.88 -24.33 -7.40
C LYS A 438 -10.93 -25.52 -7.36
N SER A 439 -9.77 -25.39 -8.00
CA SER A 439 -8.72 -26.41 -7.98
C SER A 439 -7.92 -26.35 -6.68
N ASP A 440 -7.36 -27.50 -6.27
CA ASP A 440 -6.50 -27.59 -5.09
C ASP A 440 -5.07 -27.13 -5.44
N VAL A 441 -4.84 -25.81 -5.38
CA VAL A 441 -3.59 -25.17 -5.77
C VAL A 441 -2.97 -24.42 -4.61
N GLU A 442 -1.67 -24.63 -4.42
CA GLU A 442 -0.84 -23.85 -3.51
C GLU A 442 0.19 -23.02 -4.28
N VAL A 443 0.45 -21.81 -3.80
CA VAL A 443 1.43 -20.87 -4.36
C VAL A 443 2.48 -20.55 -3.30
N THR A 444 3.74 -20.46 -3.71
CA THR A 444 4.81 -19.93 -2.84
C THR A 444 4.61 -18.43 -2.68
N THR A 445 4.35 -17.99 -1.46
CA THR A 445 4.08 -16.59 -1.12
C THR A 445 5.23 -16.03 -0.29
N PRO A 446 6.07 -15.14 -0.84
CA PRO A 446 7.01 -14.33 -0.07
C PRO A 446 6.30 -13.37 0.88
N ARG A 447 6.86 -13.17 2.06
CA ARG A 447 6.37 -12.23 3.08
C ARG A 447 7.54 -11.47 3.68
N LEU A 448 7.28 -10.27 4.16
CA LEU A 448 8.28 -9.47 4.85
C LEU A 448 8.84 -10.21 6.07
N GLY A 449 10.17 -10.30 6.11
CA GLY A 449 10.92 -11.03 7.13
C GLY A 449 11.23 -10.21 8.38
N PRO A 450 12.25 -10.64 9.16
CA PRO A 450 12.59 -10.06 10.46
C PRO A 450 12.90 -8.56 10.46
N VAL A 451 13.46 -7.99 9.38
CA VAL A 451 13.72 -6.54 9.32
C VAL A 451 12.51 -5.80 8.78
N GLY A 452 12.10 -6.11 7.54
CA GLY A 452 11.02 -5.38 6.88
C GLY A 452 9.68 -5.56 7.58
N GLY A 453 9.38 -6.79 7.98
CA GLY A 453 8.14 -7.17 8.65
C GLY A 453 8.05 -6.56 10.04
N ARG A 454 9.17 -6.47 10.76
CA ARG A 454 9.22 -5.85 12.08
C ARG A 454 9.00 -4.34 12.01
N ILE A 455 9.58 -3.65 11.02
CA ILE A 455 9.31 -2.22 10.79
C ILE A 455 7.82 -2.00 10.52
N VAL A 456 7.25 -2.72 9.56
CA VAL A 456 5.83 -2.55 9.19
C VAL A 456 4.90 -2.89 10.36
N ALA A 457 5.11 -4.03 11.00
CA ALA A 457 4.22 -4.50 12.05
C ALA A 457 4.30 -3.65 13.33
N GLU A 458 5.49 -3.23 13.76
CA GLU A 458 5.60 -2.33 14.93
C GLU A 458 5.00 -0.96 14.68
N VAL A 459 5.14 -0.40 13.47
CA VAL A 459 4.49 0.87 13.13
C VAL A 459 2.98 0.72 13.13
N PHE A 460 2.43 -0.30 12.47
CA PHE A 460 0.98 -0.51 12.43
C PHE A 460 0.39 -0.68 13.84
N VAL A 461 0.97 -1.60 14.61
CA VAL A 461 0.51 -1.93 15.96
C VAL A 461 0.73 -0.75 16.91
N GLY A 462 1.87 -0.07 16.80
CA GLY A 462 2.18 1.08 17.65
C GLY A 462 1.33 2.31 17.36
N LEU A 463 1.06 2.64 16.10
CA LEU A 463 0.12 3.73 15.76
C LEU A 463 -1.26 3.45 16.36
N MET A 464 -1.76 2.21 16.28
CA MET A 464 -3.02 1.84 16.92
C MET A 464 -2.94 1.89 18.45
N PHE A 465 -1.85 1.46 19.09
CA PHE A 465 -1.69 1.62 20.54
C PHE A 465 -1.55 3.07 21.00
N GLY A 466 -1.04 3.96 20.15
CA GLY A 466 -0.97 5.38 20.45
C GLY A 466 -2.27 6.13 20.22
N ASP A 467 -3.21 5.57 19.45
CA ASP A 467 -4.56 6.11 19.27
C ASP A 467 -5.52 5.55 20.32
N ASN A 468 -5.94 6.39 21.28
CA ASN A 468 -6.91 6.02 22.32
C ASN A 468 -8.28 5.58 21.77
N SER A 469 -8.59 5.94 20.52
CA SER A 469 -9.83 5.61 19.84
C SER A 469 -9.74 4.35 18.96
N SER A 470 -8.60 3.66 18.97
CA SER A 470 -8.39 2.42 18.22
C SER A 470 -9.03 1.20 18.90
N ILE A 471 -9.22 0.13 18.12
CA ILE A 471 -9.67 -1.16 18.66
C ILE A 471 -8.74 -1.74 19.73
N LEU A 472 -7.45 -1.42 19.71
CA LEU A 472 -6.49 -1.94 20.70
C LEU A 472 -6.62 -1.26 22.07
N ASN A 473 -7.16 -0.04 22.13
CA ASN A 473 -7.36 0.72 23.35
C ASN A 473 -8.81 0.71 23.83
N MET A 474 -9.78 0.89 22.94
CA MET A 474 -11.20 0.99 23.31
C MET A 474 -11.79 -0.36 23.75
N ASN A 475 -11.47 -1.44 23.02
CA ASN A 475 -11.96 -2.78 23.37
C ASN A 475 -11.03 -3.86 22.80
N LYS A 476 -10.12 -4.34 23.65
CA LYS A 476 -9.14 -5.40 23.32
C LYS A 476 -9.73 -6.75 22.90
N ASN A 477 -11.05 -6.93 23.06
CA ASN A 477 -11.80 -8.12 22.64
C ASN A 477 -12.70 -7.84 21.43
N TRP A 478 -12.63 -6.66 20.82
CA TRP A 478 -13.50 -6.31 19.72
C TRP A 478 -13.20 -7.16 18.49
N PHE A 479 -14.26 -7.71 17.91
CA PHE A 479 -14.25 -8.33 16.59
C PHE A 479 -15.57 -7.98 15.88
N PRO A 480 -15.60 -7.99 14.54
CA PRO A 480 -16.83 -7.81 13.76
C PRO A 480 -17.94 -8.75 14.21
N GLY A 481 -19.21 -8.32 14.19
CA GLY A 481 -20.33 -9.16 14.64
C GLY A 481 -20.46 -10.52 13.93
N SER A 482 -19.88 -10.64 12.73
CA SER A 482 -19.77 -11.88 11.95
C SER A 482 -18.70 -12.87 12.44
N GLY A 483 -17.89 -12.49 13.43
CA GLY A 483 -16.86 -13.32 14.04
C GLY A 483 -15.42 -12.94 13.63
N PRO A 484 -14.43 -13.69 14.15
CA PRO A 484 -13.02 -13.32 14.07
C PRO A 484 -12.38 -13.53 12.68
N ASN A 485 -13.06 -14.21 11.76
CA ASN A 485 -12.57 -14.48 10.41
C ASN A 485 -12.95 -13.39 9.39
N PHE A 486 -13.48 -12.26 9.86
CA PHE A 486 -13.85 -11.15 8.98
C PHE A 486 -12.62 -10.60 8.24
N ALA A 487 -12.73 -10.52 6.92
CA ALA A 487 -11.67 -10.10 6.03
C ALA A 487 -12.14 -8.99 5.08
N LEU A 488 -11.22 -8.43 4.30
CA LEU A 488 -11.51 -7.39 3.31
C LEU A 488 -12.63 -7.82 2.33
N LYS A 489 -12.69 -9.11 1.99
CA LYS A 489 -13.73 -9.67 1.11
C LYS A 489 -15.13 -9.52 1.69
N ASP A 490 -15.27 -9.55 3.01
CA ASP A 490 -16.56 -9.44 3.68
C ASP A 490 -17.02 -7.98 3.71
N LEU A 491 -16.09 -7.02 3.87
CA LEU A 491 -16.37 -5.60 3.64
C LEU A 491 -16.87 -5.37 2.21
N VAL A 492 -16.18 -5.95 1.22
CA VAL A 492 -16.56 -5.86 -0.20
C VAL A 492 -17.96 -6.45 -0.41
N ARG A 493 -18.26 -7.64 0.12
CA ARG A 493 -19.61 -8.23 0.03
C ARG A 493 -20.69 -7.32 0.62
N ILE A 494 -20.45 -6.76 1.80
CA ILE A 494 -21.40 -5.85 2.45
C ILE A 494 -21.62 -4.59 1.61
N ALA A 495 -20.54 -4.00 1.06
CA ALA A 495 -20.62 -2.84 0.19
C ALA A 495 -21.40 -3.11 -1.12
N LEU A 496 -21.32 -4.35 -1.61
CA LEU A 496 -22.07 -4.85 -2.77
C LEU A 496 -23.50 -5.31 -2.43
N GLY A 497 -23.93 -5.24 -1.17
CA GLY A 497 -25.25 -5.68 -0.73
C GLY A 497 -25.46 -7.21 -0.74
N LYS A 498 -24.36 -7.98 -0.67
CA LYS A 498 -24.35 -9.45 -0.67
C LYS A 498 -24.28 -10.07 0.73
#